data_AF-A0A6N4TAW7-F1
#
_entry.id   AF-A0A6N4TAW7-F1
#
_cell.length_a   1.000
_cell.length_b   1.000
_cell.length_c   1.000
_cell.angle_alpha   90.00
_cell.angle_beta   90.00
_cell.angle_gamma   90.00
#
_symmetry.space_group_name_H-M   'P 1'
#
loop_
_entity.id
_entity.type
_entity.pdbx_description
1 polymer ?
#
loop_
_entity_poly.entity_id
_entity_poly.type
_entity_poly.pdbx_seq_one_letter_code
_entity_poly.pdbx_strand_id
1 'polypeptide(L)'
;MSGTIFVSKGRSVTLSTISFDYLLEKMRPLYLESEFYLKNEIYQVYDDEGHDFLYLETLSSEGFNIFVLVLLRLFSLNSTERFFETRKATLIDLILLLKIDARCDNSLGLRLGALYAGA
;
A
#
# COMPACT_ATOMS: atom_id res chain seq x y z
N MET A 1 -19.45 -3.57 2.22
CA MET A 1 -18.36 -4.36 1.63
C MET A 1 -17.03 -3.88 2.20
N SER A 2 -15.94 -4.59 1.98
CA SER A 2 -14.61 -4.30 2.55
C SER A 2 -13.57 -4.62 1.51
N GLY A 3 -12.58 -3.75 1.34
CA GLY A 3 -11.47 -3.99 0.43
C GLY A 3 -10.38 -4.86 1.06
N THR A 4 -9.63 -5.62 0.26
CA THR A 4 -8.54 -6.47 0.79
C THR A 4 -7.24 -6.29 0.00
N ILE A 5 -6.12 -6.14 0.71
CA ILE A 5 -4.79 -6.12 0.09
C ILE A 5 -4.10 -7.44 0.44
N PHE A 6 -3.86 -8.28 -0.56
CA PHE A 6 -3.13 -9.54 -0.42
C PHE A 6 -1.63 -9.27 -0.57
N VAL A 7 -0.90 -9.27 0.54
CA VAL A 7 0.52 -8.91 0.58
C VAL A 7 1.36 -10.09 0.12
N SER A 8 1.15 -11.26 0.73
CA SER A 8 1.84 -12.51 0.40
C SER A 8 0.94 -13.69 0.74
N LYS A 9 1.38 -14.91 0.39
CA LYS A 9 0.64 -16.14 0.72
C LYS A 9 0.21 -16.19 2.19
N GLY A 10 -1.10 -16.17 2.42
CA GLY A 10 -1.70 -16.21 3.75
C GLY A 10 -1.55 -14.93 4.60
N ARG A 11 -1.09 -13.81 4.02
CA ARG A 11 -0.98 -12.51 4.69
C ARG A 11 -1.73 -11.45 3.91
N SER A 12 -2.80 -10.92 4.50
CA SER A 12 -3.61 -9.86 3.90
C SER A 12 -4.07 -8.84 4.94
N VAL A 13 -4.44 -7.66 4.47
CA VAL A 13 -5.10 -6.63 5.28
C VAL A 13 -6.47 -6.37 4.71
N THR A 14 -7.49 -6.48 5.57
CA THR A 14 -8.86 -6.06 5.23
C THR A 14 -9.07 -4.62 5.68
N LEU A 15 -9.54 -3.79 4.75
CA LEU A 15 -9.84 -2.38 4.92
C LEU A 15 -11.35 -2.16 4.78
N SER A 16 -11.90 -1.16 5.47
CA SER A 16 -13.25 -0.70 5.12
C SER A 16 -13.24 -0.13 3.69
N THR A 17 -14.36 -0.23 2.96
CA THR A 17 -14.47 0.32 1.58
C THR A 17 -13.95 1.74 1.50
N ILE A 18 -14.38 2.62 2.41
CA ILE A 18 -13.92 4.02 2.46
C ILE A 18 -12.40 4.14 2.61
N SER A 19 -11.76 3.27 3.40
CA SER A 19 -10.30 3.32 3.60
C SER A 19 -9.54 2.72 2.42
N PHE A 20 -10.11 1.69 1.80
CA PHE A 20 -9.59 1.07 0.59
C PHE A 20 -9.62 2.07 -0.57
N ASP A 21 -10.79 2.63 -0.88
CA ASP A 21 -10.97 3.60 -1.96
C ASP A 21 -10.07 4.82 -1.77
N TYR A 22 -10.02 5.38 -0.55
CA TYR A 22 -9.12 6.48 -0.24
C TYR A 22 -7.64 6.14 -0.51
N LEU A 23 -7.20 4.93 -0.12
CA LEU A 23 -5.83 4.50 -0.36
C LEU A 23 -5.55 4.37 -1.87
N LEU A 24 -6.47 3.80 -2.65
CA LEU A 24 -6.33 3.70 -4.09
C LEU A 24 -6.28 5.08 -4.75
N GLU A 25 -7.25 5.95 -4.44
CA GLU A 25 -7.35 7.29 -5.00
C GLU A 25 -6.11 8.13 -4.71
N LYS A 26 -5.58 8.06 -3.49
CA LYS A 26 -4.43 8.86 -3.09
C LYS A 26 -3.10 8.26 -3.52
N MET A 27 -2.98 6.93 -3.67
CA MET A 27 -1.73 6.30 -4.13
C MET A 27 -1.57 6.35 -5.66
N ARG A 28 -2.65 6.19 -6.43
CA ARG A 28 -2.60 6.20 -7.90
C ARG A 28 -1.86 7.38 -8.55
N PRO A 29 -1.98 8.63 -8.07
CA PRO A 29 -1.25 9.76 -8.65
C PRO A 29 0.21 9.85 -8.15
N LEU A 30 0.62 9.03 -7.18
CA LEU A 30 1.96 9.08 -6.59
C LEU A 30 2.98 8.15 -7.26
N TYR A 31 2.55 7.36 -8.24
CA TYR A 31 3.44 6.62 -9.13
C TYR A 31 4.13 7.58 -10.10
N LEU A 32 5.42 7.38 -10.31
CA LEU A 32 6.18 8.09 -11.34
C LEU A 32 5.89 7.49 -12.72
N GLU A 33 6.17 8.24 -13.79
CA GLU A 33 5.97 7.74 -15.17
C GLU A 33 6.73 6.42 -15.43
N SER A 34 7.95 6.29 -14.89
CA SER A 34 8.75 5.07 -14.97
C SER A 34 8.14 3.87 -14.25
N GLU A 35 7.17 4.11 -13.35
CA GLU A 35 6.52 3.11 -12.51
C GLU A 35 5.09 2.76 -13.03
N PHE A 36 4.65 3.34 -14.15
CA PHE A 36 3.28 3.16 -14.65
C PHE A 36 2.95 1.73 -15.08
N TYR A 37 3.94 0.95 -15.53
CA TYR A 37 3.73 -0.46 -15.86
C TYR A 37 3.20 -1.22 -14.64
N LEU A 38 3.78 -0.95 -13.46
CA LEU A 38 3.41 -1.57 -12.20
C LEU A 38 2.08 -1.05 -11.68
N LYS A 39 1.82 0.25 -11.82
CA LYS A 39 0.51 0.83 -11.52
C LYS A 39 -0.57 0.05 -12.27
N ASN A 40 -0.42 -0.14 -13.58
CA ASN A 40 -1.40 -0.88 -14.36
C ASN A 40 -1.55 -2.31 -13.84
N GLU A 41 -0.46 -3.04 -13.60
CA GLU A 41 -0.50 -4.40 -13.07
C GLU A 41 -1.24 -4.52 -11.72
N ILE A 42 -0.96 -3.62 -10.77
CA ILE A 42 -1.54 -3.67 -9.42
C ILE A 42 -3.03 -3.33 -9.45
N TYR A 43 -3.42 -2.29 -10.20
CA TYR A 43 -4.80 -1.80 -10.22
C TYR A 43 -5.66 -2.51 -11.26
N GLN A 44 -5.09 -3.34 -12.14
CA GLN A 44 -5.81 -4.01 -13.22
C GLN A 44 -7.05 -4.76 -12.70
N VAL A 45 -6.90 -5.54 -11.63
CA VAL A 45 -7.99 -6.36 -11.10
C VAL A 45 -9.11 -5.50 -10.49
N TYR A 46 -8.76 -4.35 -9.92
CA TYR A 46 -9.75 -3.39 -9.45
C TYR A 46 -10.44 -2.67 -10.61
N ASP A 47 -9.69 -2.24 -11.63
CA ASP A 47 -10.18 -1.44 -12.75
C ASP A 47 -10.98 -2.25 -13.78
N ASP A 48 -10.51 -3.44 -14.15
CA ASP A 48 -11.10 -4.27 -15.21
C ASP A 48 -12.20 -5.20 -14.68
N GLU A 49 -12.04 -5.73 -13.46
CA GLU A 49 -12.93 -6.76 -12.90
C GLU A 49 -13.86 -6.21 -11.79
N GLY A 50 -13.68 -4.93 -11.39
CA GLY A 50 -14.50 -4.27 -10.37
C GLY A 50 -14.35 -4.91 -8.98
N HIS A 51 -13.22 -5.54 -8.72
CA HIS A 51 -12.96 -6.25 -7.47
C HIS A 51 -12.37 -5.35 -6.40
N ASP A 52 -12.91 -5.38 -5.18
CA ASP A 52 -12.39 -4.65 -4.03
C ASP A 52 -11.12 -5.31 -3.44
N PHE A 53 -10.15 -5.70 -4.25
CA PHE A 53 -8.87 -6.20 -3.74
C PHE A 53 -7.68 -5.92 -4.64
N LEU A 54 -6.49 -5.91 -4.03
CA LEU A 54 -5.19 -5.82 -4.71
C LEU A 54 -4.36 -7.07 -4.44
N TYR A 55 -3.67 -7.59 -5.46
CA TYR A 55 -2.70 -8.67 -5.33
C TYR A 55 -1.27 -8.13 -5.41
N LEU A 56 -0.60 -8.05 -4.26
CA LEU A 56 0.84 -7.77 -4.21
C LEU A 56 1.66 -9.07 -4.20
N GLU A 57 1.04 -10.22 -3.94
CA GLU A 57 1.70 -11.53 -3.90
C GLU A 57 2.38 -11.89 -5.22
N THR A 58 1.82 -11.49 -6.36
CA THR A 58 2.34 -11.77 -7.70
C THR A 58 3.51 -10.87 -8.10
N LEU A 59 3.73 -9.77 -7.37
CA LEU A 59 4.75 -8.79 -7.71
C LEU A 59 6.16 -9.34 -7.47
N SER A 60 7.06 -8.97 -8.39
CA SER A 60 8.50 -9.11 -8.21
C SER A 60 8.98 -8.28 -7.01
N SER A 61 10.21 -8.55 -6.53
CA SER A 61 10.79 -7.73 -5.46
C SER A 61 10.86 -6.24 -5.83
N GLU A 62 11.17 -5.93 -7.09
CA GLU A 62 11.19 -4.55 -7.57
C GLU A 62 9.81 -3.91 -7.48
N GLY A 63 8.78 -4.57 -8.03
CA GLY A 63 7.41 -4.08 -8.00
C GLY A 63 6.89 -3.90 -6.58
N PHE A 64 7.17 -4.84 -5.70
CA PHE A 64 6.81 -4.76 -4.28
C PHE A 64 7.45 -3.53 -3.61
N ASN A 65 8.73 -3.27 -3.86
CA ASN A 65 9.44 -2.13 -3.27
C ASN A 65 8.96 -0.78 -3.83
N ILE A 66 8.57 -0.72 -5.11
CA ILE A 66 7.93 0.47 -5.69
C ILE A 66 6.59 0.74 -5.00
N PHE A 67 5.75 -0.28 -4.79
CA PHE A 67 4.50 -0.12 -4.04
C PHE A 67 4.75 0.45 -2.62
N VAL A 68 5.74 -0.09 -1.92
CA VAL A 68 6.16 0.43 -0.60
C VAL A 68 6.62 1.89 -0.69
N LEU A 69 7.40 2.25 -1.71
CA LEU A 69 7.83 3.64 -1.93
C LEU A 69 6.65 4.58 -2.16
N VAL A 70 5.66 4.17 -2.96
CA VAL A 70 4.43 4.93 -3.20
C VAL A 70 3.66 5.11 -1.90
N LEU A 71 3.56 4.07 -1.07
CA LEU A 71 2.94 4.16 0.25
C LEU A 71 3.70 5.13 1.16
N LEU A 72 5.03 5.10 1.17
CA LEU A 72 5.85 6.07 1.91
C LEU A 72 5.62 7.51 1.43
N ARG A 73 5.49 7.73 0.10
CA ARG A 73 5.14 9.04 -0.47
C ARG A 73 3.77 9.50 0.04
N LEU A 74 2.78 8.61 0.07
CA LEU A 74 1.45 8.90 0.60
C LEU A 74 1.51 9.39 2.06
N PHE A 75 2.21 8.65 2.91
CA PHE A 75 2.42 9.00 4.32
C PHE A 75 3.12 10.35 4.47
N SER A 76 4.15 10.62 3.66
CA SER A 76 4.86 11.90 3.72
C SER A 76 3.97 13.10 3.35
N LEU A 77 3.07 12.95 2.38
CA LEU A 77 2.22 14.02 1.86
C LEU A 77 0.95 14.26 2.67
N ASN A 78 0.39 13.22 3.30
CA ASN A 78 -0.91 13.28 3.96
C ASN A 78 -0.82 13.08 5.48
N SER A 79 0.39 13.05 6.06
CA SER A 79 0.62 12.88 7.50
C SER A 79 -0.17 13.87 8.38
N THR A 80 -0.51 15.04 7.86
CA THR A 80 -1.28 16.07 8.58
C THR A 80 -2.77 16.09 8.23
N GLU A 81 -3.23 15.23 7.31
CA GLU A 81 -4.64 15.18 6.89
C GLU A 81 -5.46 14.43 7.96
N ARG A 82 -6.50 15.08 8.50
CA ARG A 82 -7.36 14.49 9.55
C ARG A 82 -8.00 13.15 9.13
N PHE A 83 -8.25 13.00 7.82
CA PHE A 83 -8.78 11.77 7.24
C PHE A 83 -7.76 10.62 7.25
N PHE A 84 -6.48 10.95 7.15
CA PHE A 84 -5.37 10.01 7.24
C PHE A 84 -5.15 9.54 8.69
N GLU A 85 -5.14 10.49 9.64
CA GLU A 85 -5.00 10.20 11.07
C GLU A 85 -6.07 9.24 11.59
N THR A 86 -7.32 9.38 11.13
CA THR A 86 -8.42 8.48 11.52
C THR A 86 -8.29 7.04 10.98
N ARG A 87 -7.39 6.79 10.01
CA ARG A 87 -7.16 5.48 9.37
C ARG A 87 -5.77 4.92 9.63
N LYS A 88 -4.95 5.65 10.37
CA LYS A 88 -3.56 5.34 10.66
C LYS A 88 -3.38 3.94 11.24
N ALA A 89 -4.25 3.51 12.16
CA ALA A 89 -4.21 2.18 12.77
C ALA A 89 -4.28 1.05 11.73
N THR A 90 -5.19 1.14 10.76
CA THR A 90 -5.33 0.10 9.73
C THR A 90 -4.20 0.14 8.71
N LEU A 91 -3.67 1.33 8.43
CA LEU A 91 -2.48 1.48 7.58
C LEU A 91 -1.21 0.97 8.29
N ILE A 92 -1.15 1.00 9.62
CA ILE A 92 -0.05 0.40 10.40
C ILE A 92 0.00 -1.10 10.19
N ASP A 93 -1.14 -1.82 10.20
CA ASP A 93 -1.17 -3.26 9.94
C ASP A 93 -0.59 -3.59 8.55
N LEU A 94 -0.96 -2.79 7.54
CA LEU A 94 -0.39 -2.90 6.21
C LEU A 94 1.12 -2.65 6.21
N ILE A 95 1.58 -1.59 6.88
CA ILE A 95 3.00 -1.29 7.01
C ILE A 95 3.77 -2.45 7.65
N LEU A 96 3.23 -3.04 8.72
CA LEU A 96 3.88 -4.15 9.42
C LEU A 96 4.03 -5.36 8.51
N LEU A 97 2.97 -5.72 7.77
CA LEU A 97 3.02 -6.83 6.82
C LEU A 97 4.00 -6.56 5.67
N LEU A 98 4.01 -5.34 5.13
CA LEU A 98 4.94 -4.96 4.07
C LEU A 98 6.39 -5.03 4.55
N LYS A 99 6.68 -4.53 5.77
CA LYS A 99 8.02 -4.50 6.35
C LYS A 99 8.60 -5.90 6.58
N ILE A 100 7.77 -6.87 6.98
CA ILE A 100 8.23 -8.25 7.27
C ILE A 100 8.17 -9.18 6.04
N ASP A 101 7.74 -8.66 4.88
CA ASP A 101 7.79 -9.41 3.63
C ASP A 101 9.25 -9.55 3.17
N ALA A 102 9.63 -10.75 2.73
CA ALA A 102 11.00 -11.05 2.32
C ALA A 102 11.45 -10.26 1.08
N ARG A 103 10.51 -9.72 0.30
CA ARG A 103 10.79 -8.87 -0.87
C ARG A 103 11.06 -7.42 -0.50
N CYS A 104 10.71 -7.00 0.71
CA CYS A 104 10.92 -5.63 1.16
C CYS A 104 12.41 -5.37 1.37
N ASP A 105 12.91 -4.34 0.70
CA ASP A 105 14.27 -3.86 0.93
C ASP A 105 14.41 -3.36 2.38
N ASN A 106 15.49 -3.75 3.04
CA ASN A 106 15.82 -3.36 4.41
C ASN A 106 15.78 -1.84 4.61
N SER A 107 16.23 -1.07 3.61
CA SER A 107 16.21 0.40 3.70
C SER A 107 14.79 0.96 3.80
N LEU A 108 13.86 0.38 3.04
CA LEU A 108 12.44 0.74 3.06
C LEU A 108 11.76 0.22 4.32
N GLY A 109 12.09 -1.00 4.76
CA GLY A 109 11.61 -1.57 6.02
C GLY A 109 11.97 -0.71 7.25
N LEU A 110 13.16 -0.10 7.25
CA LEU A 110 13.56 0.87 8.29
C LEU A 110 12.73 2.16 8.23
N ARG A 111 12.51 2.72 7.03
CA ARG A 111 11.68 3.93 6.85
C ARG A 111 10.22 3.70 7.26
N LEU A 112 9.67 2.53 6.91
CA LEU A 112 8.36 2.07 7.37
C LEU A 112 8.31 1.96 8.90
N GLY A 113 9.36 1.41 9.52
CA GLY A 113 9.49 1.35 10.98
C GLY A 113 9.53 2.72 11.66
N ALA A 114 10.16 3.72 11.04
CA ALA A 114 10.21 5.07 11.57
C ALA A 114 8.82 5.75 11.59
N LEU A 115 7.97 5.46 10.61
CA LEU A 115 6.58 5.94 10.59
C LEU A 115 5.74 5.38 11.75
N TYR A 116 6.07 4.18 12.22
CA TYR A 116 5.43 3.56 13.38
C TYR A 116 5.91 4.16 14.71
N ALA A 117 7.21 4.46 14.84
CA ALA A 117 7.79 4.93 16.11
C ALA A 117 7.36 6.37 16.50
N GLY A 118 6.85 7.16 15.55
CA GLY A 118 6.34 8.51 15.79
C GLY A 118 4.80 8.61 15.84
N ALA A 119 4.09 7.48 15.90
CA ALA A 119 2.63 7.40 15.92
C ALA A 119 2.03 7.43 17.32
#